data_AF-A0A0R3PL53-F1
#
_entry.id   AF-A0A0R3PL53-F1
#
_cell.length_a   1.000
_cell.length_b   1.000
_cell.length_c   1.000
_cell.angle_alpha   90.00
_cell.angle_beta   90.00
_cell.angle_gamma   90.00
#
_symmetry.space_group_name_H-M   'P 1'
#
loop_
_entity.id
_entity.type
_entity.pdbx_description
1 polymer ?
#
loop_
_entity_poly.entity_id
_entity_poly.type
_entity_poly.pdbx_seq_one_letter_code
_entity_poly.pdbx_strand_id
1 'polypeptide(L)'
;MVGNILLLAGELVRSHNMKATMMSAIPLLKTCLSIVAEFNLNRKDAQESVNLSEDASTKQRRVRQQSLSGKKLGCSTLLICALTCIQRIMDQFAPFVSQFLPDIIVQFCCISGRYDDLSEGPSTLPIPAVDKSQVLNTTRSVILHRINLIRSALSKVELRVLQKHLSKALVELSSEEYTKVAVLQKPLMNLFSLLESHFDQKNRVIVSQIRDTLMTEVFLKGFEYRARERNVEKFQCVMFVENSMFKALLAMAEVLTENTLRSVMTLFVDWAELGLKSATTDHRCRLVTLFRFANRTQAVVLKNHIWQFRLMQNPSLLLTGKKGTMDGLEADLLVTNVIDFIANCAHHREFFSQERTEILIESLVNEILNTKLNGHKKRCVNHLSLALYYISGIHPDSFQTVLDKILLMTRSNKAKVRTSLNRRKDTTCV
;
A
#
# COMPACT_ATOMS: atom_id res chain seq x y z
N MET A 1 20.81 -23.87 22.67
CA MET A 1 21.51 -24.87 21.85
C MET A 1 21.15 -24.72 20.37
N VAL A 2 19.87 -24.81 19.99
CA VAL A 2 19.40 -24.67 18.58
C VAL A 2 19.88 -23.38 17.90
N GLY A 3 19.78 -22.22 18.54
CA GLY A 3 20.27 -20.95 17.96
C GLY A 3 21.77 -20.94 17.62
N ASN A 4 22.61 -21.52 18.49
CA ASN A 4 24.05 -21.61 18.25
C ASN A 4 24.37 -22.56 17.08
N ILE A 5 23.58 -23.63 16.92
CA ILE A 5 23.69 -24.56 15.78
C ILE A 5 23.31 -23.84 14.48
N LEU A 6 22.25 -23.02 14.47
CA LEU A 6 21.85 -22.24 13.31
C LEU A 6 22.91 -21.21 12.90
N LEU A 7 23.54 -20.54 13.87
CA LEU A 7 24.64 -19.61 13.60
C LEU A 7 25.87 -20.32 13.04
N LEU A 8 26.25 -21.46 13.63
CA LEU A 8 27.36 -22.28 13.13
C LEU A 8 27.07 -22.76 11.69
N ALA A 9 25.85 -23.26 11.44
CA ALA A 9 25.44 -23.71 10.12
C ALA A 9 25.43 -22.56 9.09
N GLY A 10 24.99 -21.36 9.48
CA GLY A 10 25.03 -20.18 8.62
C GLY A 10 26.46 -19.71 8.30
N GLU A 11 27.40 -19.82 9.25
CA GLU A 11 28.81 -19.52 9.01
C GLU A 11 29.52 -20.60 8.18
N LEU A 12 29.15 -21.87 8.34
CA LEU A 12 29.60 -22.97 7.46
C LEU A 12 29.13 -22.76 6.01
N VAL A 13 27.89 -22.33 5.81
CA VAL A 13 27.36 -21.94 4.49
C VAL A 13 28.17 -20.81 3.86
N ARG A 14 28.67 -19.86 4.66
CA ARG A 14 29.51 -18.75 4.17
C ARG A 14 30.94 -19.18 3.84
N SER A 15 31.48 -20.18 4.52
CA SER A 15 32.92 -20.47 4.53
C SER A 15 33.33 -21.73 3.75
N HIS A 16 32.40 -22.65 3.45
CA HIS A 16 32.77 -24.01 3.04
C HIS A 16 32.28 -24.41 1.63
N ASN A 17 33.04 -25.34 1.04
CA ASN A 17 32.91 -25.97 -0.26
C ASN A 17 31.44 -26.19 -0.75
N MET A 18 31.07 -25.56 -1.88
CA MET A 18 29.69 -25.33 -2.34
C MET A 18 28.82 -26.59 -2.44
N LYS A 19 29.35 -27.75 -2.82
CA LYS A 19 28.53 -28.91 -3.20
C LYS A 19 27.85 -29.61 -2.00
N ALA A 20 28.55 -29.72 -0.87
CA ALA A 20 28.01 -30.36 0.34
C ALA A 20 27.12 -29.41 1.14
N THR A 21 27.52 -28.12 1.25
CA THR A 21 26.73 -27.09 1.93
C THR A 21 25.41 -26.79 1.20
N MET A 22 25.40 -26.89 -0.14
CA MET A 22 24.19 -26.71 -0.95
C MET A 22 23.10 -27.76 -0.64
N MET A 23 23.47 -29.04 -0.46
CA MET A 23 22.50 -30.10 -0.14
C MET A 23 21.88 -29.93 1.26
N SER A 24 22.64 -29.39 2.21
CA SER A 24 22.17 -29.11 3.58
C SER A 24 21.48 -27.75 3.74
N ALA A 25 21.65 -26.83 2.79
CA ALA A 25 21.05 -25.49 2.84
C ALA A 25 19.52 -25.52 2.73
N ILE A 26 18.94 -26.44 1.94
CA ILE A 26 17.48 -26.54 1.77
C ILE A 26 16.78 -26.96 3.07
N PRO A 27 17.15 -28.09 3.74
CA PRO A 27 16.57 -28.45 5.02
C PRO A 27 16.75 -27.36 6.08
N LEU A 28 17.95 -26.75 6.13
CA LEU A 28 18.26 -25.68 7.07
C LEU A 28 17.36 -24.46 6.87
N LEU A 29 17.18 -24.03 5.61
CA LEU A 29 16.29 -22.93 5.26
C LEU A 29 14.84 -23.23 5.65
N LYS A 30 14.33 -24.43 5.36
CA LYS A 30 12.98 -24.84 5.76
C LYS A 30 12.78 -24.74 7.27
N THR A 31 13.76 -25.20 8.06
CA THR A 31 13.73 -25.07 9.52
C THR A 31 13.79 -23.61 9.97
N CYS A 32 14.59 -22.76 9.33
CA CYS A 32 14.62 -21.33 9.66
C CYS A 32 13.30 -20.63 9.32
N LEU A 33 12.70 -20.94 8.17
CA LEU A 33 11.40 -20.40 7.76
C LEU A 33 10.26 -20.87 8.67
N SER A 34 10.27 -22.13 9.10
CA SER A 34 9.26 -22.65 10.04
C SER A 34 9.36 -21.98 11.41
N ILE A 35 10.59 -21.78 11.91
CA ILE A 35 10.81 -21.02 13.15
C ILE A 35 10.22 -19.62 12.99
N VAL A 36 10.58 -18.90 11.92
CA VAL A 36 10.07 -17.55 11.66
C VAL A 36 8.53 -17.52 11.53
N ALA A 37 7.93 -18.49 10.86
CA ALA A 37 6.48 -18.60 10.74
C ALA A 37 5.79 -18.83 12.10
N GLU A 38 6.38 -19.65 12.97
CA GLU A 38 5.89 -19.88 14.33
C GLU A 38 5.96 -18.60 15.19
N PHE A 39 7.05 -17.84 15.06
CA PHE A 39 7.15 -16.49 15.63
C PHE A 39 6.07 -15.55 15.09
N ASN A 40 5.66 -15.74 13.84
CA ASN A 40 4.59 -14.98 13.25
C ASN A 40 3.22 -15.37 13.84
N LEU A 41 2.94 -16.64 14.07
CA LEU A 41 1.64 -17.08 14.57
C LEU A 41 1.43 -16.83 16.08
N ASN A 42 2.49 -16.87 16.90
CA ASN A 42 2.40 -16.79 18.37
C ASN A 42 2.26 -15.35 18.92
N ARG A 43 1.29 -14.58 18.40
CA ARG A 43 1.01 -13.17 18.78
C ARG A 43 0.52 -12.99 20.23
N LYS A 44 -0.01 -14.02 20.90
CA LYS A 44 -0.61 -13.88 22.25
C LYS A 44 0.42 -13.84 23.39
N ASP A 45 1.52 -14.57 23.29
CA ASP A 45 2.43 -14.72 24.45
C ASP A 45 3.42 -13.56 24.63
N ALA A 46 3.75 -12.85 23.55
CA ALA A 46 4.73 -11.76 23.61
C ALA A 46 4.19 -10.51 24.32
N GLN A 47 2.87 -10.28 24.27
CA GLN A 47 2.23 -9.12 24.89
C GLN A 47 1.70 -9.42 26.31
N GLU A 48 1.34 -10.68 26.62
CA GLU A 48 1.00 -11.11 27.98
C GLU A 48 2.22 -11.28 28.90
N SER A 49 3.41 -11.54 28.35
CA SER A 49 4.66 -11.58 29.14
C SER A 49 5.08 -10.22 29.73
N VAL A 50 4.42 -9.12 29.31
CA VAL A 50 4.64 -7.76 29.82
C VAL A 50 3.76 -7.44 31.03
N ASN A 51 2.64 -8.15 31.24
CA ASN A 51 1.60 -7.75 32.21
C ASN A 51 1.29 -8.78 33.31
N LEU A 52 2.00 -9.91 33.41
CA LEU A 52 1.74 -10.87 34.49
C LEU A 52 2.75 -10.70 35.64
N SER A 53 2.25 -10.10 36.71
CA SER A 53 2.78 -10.26 38.07
C SER A 53 3.04 -11.73 38.37
N GLU A 54 4.16 -11.99 39.06
CA GLU A 54 4.72 -13.32 39.25
C GLU A 54 3.79 -14.27 40.03
N ASP A 55 3.19 -15.24 39.33
CA ASP A 55 2.61 -16.42 39.99
C ASP A 55 3.55 -17.63 39.96
N ALA A 56 3.65 -18.26 41.13
CA ALA A 56 4.62 -19.29 41.51
C ALA A 56 4.55 -20.58 40.67
N SER A 57 3.44 -20.83 39.95
CA SER A 57 3.25 -21.99 39.07
C SER A 57 4.12 -21.96 37.81
N THR A 58 4.63 -20.78 37.43
CA THR A 58 5.53 -20.63 36.26
C THR A 58 6.98 -21.06 36.54
N LYS A 59 7.37 -21.29 37.80
CA LYS A 59 8.76 -21.70 38.14
C LYS A 59 9.13 -23.09 37.63
N GLN A 60 8.22 -24.07 37.63
CA GLN A 60 8.55 -25.44 37.21
C GLN A 60 8.66 -25.60 35.69
N ARG A 61 7.97 -24.79 34.87
CA ARG A 61 8.16 -24.79 33.41
C ARG A 61 9.42 -24.05 32.94
N ARG A 62 9.97 -23.15 33.78
CA ARG A 62 11.15 -22.31 33.46
C ARG A 62 12.50 -23.04 33.51
N VAL A 63 12.59 -24.22 34.10
CA VAL A 63 13.87 -24.93 34.30
C VAL A 63 14.43 -25.56 33.01
N ARG A 64 13.58 -25.80 31.98
CA ARG A 64 14.03 -26.42 30.71
C ARG A 64 14.60 -25.44 29.67
N GLN A 65 14.68 -24.14 29.97
CA GLN A 65 15.15 -23.08 29.04
C GLN A 65 16.49 -22.43 29.43
N GLN A 66 17.31 -23.12 30.23
CA GLN A 66 18.62 -22.61 30.61
C GLN A 66 19.71 -23.11 29.64
N SER A 67 20.43 -22.16 29.04
CA SER A 67 21.71 -22.40 28.37
C SER A 67 22.79 -22.69 29.41
N LEU A 68 23.84 -23.42 29.03
CA LEU A 68 25.04 -23.67 29.84
C LEU A 68 25.76 -22.38 30.31
N SER A 69 25.43 -21.21 29.76
CA SER A 69 25.95 -19.91 30.21
C SER A 69 25.03 -19.14 31.17
N GLY A 70 23.94 -19.75 31.67
CA GLY A 70 23.03 -19.12 32.65
C GLY A 70 22.20 -17.93 32.12
N LYS A 71 22.32 -17.56 30.84
CA LYS A 71 21.52 -16.49 30.22
C LYS A 71 20.26 -17.07 29.58
N LYS A 72 19.10 -16.52 29.94
CA LYS A 72 17.80 -16.82 29.30
C LYS A 72 17.94 -16.55 27.79
N LEU A 73 17.95 -17.59 26.95
CA LEU A 73 17.78 -17.39 25.51
C LEU A 73 16.30 -17.07 25.29
N GLY A 74 15.97 -15.78 25.33
CA GLY A 74 14.65 -15.31 24.93
C GLY A 74 14.39 -15.67 23.46
N CYS A 75 13.12 -15.90 23.12
CA CYS A 75 12.64 -16.18 21.78
C CYS A 75 13.28 -15.25 20.71
N SER A 76 13.49 -13.97 21.01
CA SER A 76 14.17 -13.00 20.14
C SER A 76 15.58 -13.43 19.69
N THR A 77 16.33 -14.18 20.50
CA THR A 77 17.68 -14.66 20.15
C THR A 77 17.60 -15.75 19.09
N LEU A 78 16.62 -16.66 19.20
CA LEU A 78 16.39 -17.71 18.20
C LEU A 78 15.95 -17.11 16.87
N LEU A 79 15.09 -16.08 16.90
CA LEU A 79 14.70 -15.32 15.71
C LEU A 79 15.91 -14.66 15.03
N ILE A 80 16.80 -14.01 15.79
CA ILE A 80 18.03 -13.42 15.24
C ILE A 80 18.91 -14.49 14.58
N CYS A 81 19.04 -15.67 15.20
CA CYS A 81 19.82 -16.78 14.63
C CYS A 81 19.20 -17.29 13.32
N ALA A 82 17.88 -17.47 13.28
CA ALA A 82 17.17 -17.89 12.08
C ALA A 82 17.28 -16.85 10.95
N LEU A 83 17.10 -15.57 11.25
CA LEU A 83 17.25 -14.48 10.27
C LEU A 83 18.68 -14.36 9.74
N THR A 84 19.67 -14.53 10.61
CA THR A 84 21.07 -14.53 10.21
C THR A 84 21.37 -15.70 9.28
N CYS A 85 20.82 -16.88 9.58
CA CYS A 85 20.97 -18.06 8.73
C CYS A 85 20.33 -17.87 7.34
N ILE A 86 19.08 -17.37 7.29
CA ILE A 86 18.39 -17.03 6.04
C ILE A 86 19.21 -16.01 5.23
N GLN A 87 19.71 -14.95 5.88
CA GLN A 87 20.55 -13.95 5.24
C GLN A 87 21.81 -14.57 4.60
N ARG A 88 22.55 -15.41 5.33
CA ARG A 88 23.76 -16.06 4.82
C ARG A 88 23.47 -17.01 3.65
N ILE A 89 22.38 -17.76 3.73
CA ILE A 89 21.93 -18.65 2.65
C ILE A 89 21.57 -17.82 1.40
N MET A 90 20.86 -16.72 1.56
CA MET A 90 20.51 -15.82 0.45
C MET A 90 21.74 -15.16 -0.19
N ASP A 91 22.71 -14.71 0.62
CA ASP A 91 23.93 -14.07 0.10
C ASP A 91 24.79 -15.00 -0.77
N GLN A 92 24.81 -16.31 -0.48
CA GLN A 92 25.66 -17.29 -1.17
C GLN A 92 24.93 -18.14 -2.21
N PHE A 93 23.65 -18.45 -1.97
CA PHE A 93 22.90 -19.45 -2.72
C PHE A 93 21.55 -18.93 -3.27
N ALA A 94 21.35 -17.61 -3.39
CA ALA A 94 20.10 -17.02 -3.90
C ALA A 94 19.54 -17.69 -5.18
N PRO A 95 20.34 -18.00 -6.23
CA PRO A 95 19.82 -18.67 -7.43
C PRO A 95 19.29 -20.08 -7.14
N PHE A 96 19.97 -20.83 -6.27
CA PHE A 96 19.64 -22.21 -5.91
C PHE A 96 18.39 -22.29 -5.02
N VAL A 97 18.16 -21.26 -4.21
CA VAL A 97 17.05 -21.15 -3.27
C VAL A 97 15.79 -20.57 -3.93
N SER A 98 15.80 -20.35 -5.25
CA SER A 98 14.71 -19.76 -6.04
C SER A 98 13.31 -20.32 -5.73
N GLN A 99 13.19 -21.64 -5.55
CA GLN A 99 11.92 -22.27 -5.21
C GLN A 99 11.30 -21.84 -3.86
N PHE A 100 12.12 -21.37 -2.91
CA PHE A 100 11.70 -20.91 -1.58
C PHE A 100 11.61 -19.38 -1.48
N LEU A 101 11.87 -18.64 -2.57
CA LEU A 101 11.74 -17.18 -2.55
C LEU A 101 10.34 -16.69 -2.13
N PRO A 102 9.21 -17.31 -2.51
CA PRO A 102 7.89 -16.86 -2.07
C PRO A 102 7.80 -16.86 -0.54
N ASP A 103 8.12 -17.97 0.10
CA ASP A 103 8.10 -18.14 1.55
C ASP A 103 9.03 -17.12 2.23
N ILE A 104 10.24 -16.90 1.69
CA ILE A 104 11.20 -15.91 2.22
C ILE A 104 10.60 -14.50 2.15
N ILE A 105 9.97 -14.13 1.02
CA ILE A 105 9.34 -12.82 0.84
C ILE A 105 8.18 -12.64 1.80
N VAL A 106 7.29 -13.64 1.94
CA VAL A 106 6.16 -13.61 2.87
C VAL A 106 6.65 -13.39 4.30
N GLN A 107 7.61 -14.20 4.75
CA GLN A 107 8.15 -14.10 6.09
C GLN A 107 8.90 -12.78 6.33
N PHE A 108 9.65 -12.30 5.33
CA PHE A 108 10.30 -10.99 5.37
C PHE A 108 9.29 -9.85 5.53
N CYS A 109 8.23 -9.83 4.72
CA CYS A 109 7.18 -8.82 4.77
C CYS A 109 6.44 -8.84 6.12
N CYS A 110 6.13 -10.03 6.63
CA CYS A 110 5.48 -10.24 7.93
C CYS A 110 6.31 -9.76 9.11
N ILE A 111 7.61 -10.09 9.15
CA ILE A 111 8.48 -9.63 10.23
C ILE A 111 8.73 -8.12 10.11
N SER A 112 9.03 -7.61 8.92
CA SER A 112 9.31 -6.18 8.72
C SER A 112 8.16 -5.33 9.24
N GLY A 113 6.91 -5.71 8.93
CA GLY A 113 5.73 -4.98 9.40
C GLY A 113 5.62 -4.92 10.93
N ARG A 114 6.04 -5.97 11.64
CA ARG A 114 6.00 -5.99 13.12
C ARG A 114 7.01 -5.06 13.76
N TYR A 115 8.19 -4.96 13.17
CA TYR A 115 9.28 -4.17 13.74
C TYR A 115 9.26 -2.70 13.27
N ASP A 116 8.47 -2.37 12.23
CA ASP A 116 8.18 -0.98 11.84
C ASP A 116 7.26 -0.26 12.85
N ASP A 117 6.37 -0.98 13.57
CA ASP A 117 5.32 -0.43 14.46
C ASP A 117 5.77 0.39 15.66
N LEU A 118 7.06 0.37 16.02
CA LEU A 118 7.51 1.20 17.16
C LEU A 118 8.58 2.24 16.79
N SER A 119 8.63 2.62 15.51
CA SER A 119 9.42 3.77 15.04
C SER A 119 8.58 5.03 14.83
N GLU A 120 7.26 4.92 14.76
CA GLU A 120 6.36 6.07 14.53
C GLU A 120 5.42 6.29 15.72
N GLY A 121 5.97 6.88 16.79
CA GLY A 121 5.20 7.57 17.80
C GLY A 121 5.83 8.95 18.01
N PRO A 122 5.07 10.06 18.02
CA PRO A 122 5.63 11.37 18.31
C PRO A 122 6.23 11.34 19.72
N SER A 123 7.54 11.54 19.79
CA SER A 123 8.30 11.67 21.02
C SER A 123 7.87 12.95 21.76
N THR A 124 6.89 12.83 22.63
CA THR A 124 6.59 13.82 23.67
C THR A 124 6.42 13.10 25.00
N LEU A 125 7.52 13.01 25.76
CA LEU A 125 7.66 13.24 27.21
C LEU A 125 8.88 12.45 27.75
N PRO A 126 9.80 13.10 28.49
CA PRO A 126 10.97 12.43 29.06
C PRO A 126 10.62 11.83 30.43
N ILE A 127 10.73 10.51 30.59
CA ILE A 127 10.82 9.86 31.91
C ILE A 127 11.94 8.81 31.84
N PRO A 128 12.95 8.84 32.73
CA PRO A 128 14.09 7.95 32.65
C PRO A 128 13.77 6.61 33.33
N ALA A 129 13.75 5.52 32.56
CA ALA A 129 13.80 4.14 33.07
C ALA A 129 14.93 3.40 32.34
N VAL A 130 16.14 3.46 32.89
CA VAL A 130 17.40 3.32 32.13
C VAL A 130 17.86 1.88 31.89
N ASP A 131 17.42 0.85 32.63
CA ASP A 131 18.15 -0.44 32.54
C ASP A 131 17.50 -1.56 31.71
N LYS A 132 16.17 -1.54 31.45
CA LYS A 132 15.50 -2.56 30.61
C LYS A 132 15.22 -2.09 29.18
N SER A 133 15.13 -0.79 28.97
CA SER A 133 14.86 -0.16 27.66
C SER A 133 16.06 -0.26 26.71
N GLN A 134 17.29 -0.16 27.23
CA GLN A 134 18.51 -0.22 26.42
C GLN A 134 18.75 -1.60 25.77
N VAL A 135 18.49 -2.69 26.49
CA VAL A 135 18.70 -4.07 25.97
C VAL A 135 17.62 -4.45 24.93
N LEU A 136 16.37 -4.04 25.15
CA LEU A 136 15.28 -4.22 24.19
C LEU A 136 15.50 -3.39 22.92
N ASN A 137 15.99 -2.15 23.06
CA ASN A 137 16.33 -1.32 21.90
C ASN A 137 17.51 -1.88 21.10
N THR A 138 18.50 -2.47 21.78
CA THR A 138 19.67 -3.10 21.12
C THR A 138 19.29 -4.38 20.39
N THR A 139 18.45 -5.24 20.96
CA THR A 139 17.99 -6.46 20.27
C THR A 139 17.08 -6.14 19.09
N ARG A 140 16.25 -5.10 19.20
CA ARG A 140 15.42 -4.59 18.10
C ARG A 140 16.24 -4.02 16.96
N SER A 141 17.27 -3.20 17.25
CA SER A 141 18.15 -2.65 16.22
C SER A 141 18.91 -3.74 15.47
N VAL A 142 19.32 -4.82 16.16
CA VAL A 142 19.93 -6.00 15.54
C VAL A 142 18.95 -6.72 14.61
N ILE A 143 17.70 -6.93 15.02
CA ILE A 143 16.67 -7.55 14.18
C ILE A 143 16.39 -6.70 12.94
N LEU A 144 16.21 -5.38 13.10
CA LEU A 144 16.04 -4.44 11.99
C LEU A 144 17.24 -4.44 11.04
N HIS A 145 18.46 -4.47 11.58
CA HIS A 145 19.67 -4.59 10.76
C HIS A 145 19.68 -5.89 9.95
N ARG A 146 19.29 -7.03 10.54
CA ARG A 146 19.19 -8.31 9.83
C ARG A 146 18.10 -8.29 8.76
N ILE A 147 16.94 -7.69 9.04
CA ILE A 147 15.88 -7.49 8.06
C ILE A 147 16.38 -6.64 6.89
N ASN A 148 17.12 -5.57 7.15
CA ASN A 148 17.69 -4.72 6.10
C ASN A 148 18.73 -5.46 5.25
N LEU A 149 19.52 -6.36 5.85
CA LEU A 149 20.44 -7.23 5.10
C LEU A 149 19.69 -8.24 4.22
N ILE A 150 18.59 -8.82 4.71
CA ILE A 150 17.72 -9.69 3.88
C ILE A 150 17.10 -8.88 2.75
N ARG A 151 16.63 -7.65 3.01
CA ARG A 151 16.15 -6.73 1.96
C ARG A 151 17.22 -6.50 0.91
N SER A 152 18.46 -6.20 1.31
CA SER A 152 19.59 -6.02 0.39
C SER A 152 19.88 -7.27 -0.43
N ALA A 153 19.80 -8.46 0.17
CA ALA A 153 19.98 -9.72 -0.55
C ALA A 153 18.86 -9.96 -1.56
N LEU A 154 17.60 -9.68 -1.21
CA LEU A 154 16.45 -9.75 -2.12
C LEU A 154 16.58 -8.75 -3.27
N SER A 155 17.03 -7.52 -3.01
CA SER A 155 17.25 -6.49 -4.03
C SER A 155 18.32 -6.89 -5.07
N LYS A 156 19.25 -7.80 -4.73
CA LYS A 156 20.26 -8.34 -5.68
C LYS A 156 19.72 -9.43 -6.59
N VAL A 157 18.56 -10.02 -6.28
CA VAL A 157 17.95 -11.06 -7.11
C VAL A 157 17.40 -10.43 -8.39
N GLU A 158 17.67 -11.07 -9.53
CA GLU A 158 17.18 -10.60 -10.83
C GLU A 158 15.65 -10.53 -10.87
N LEU A 159 15.14 -9.37 -11.30
CA LEU A 159 13.71 -9.07 -11.33
C LEU A 159 12.90 -10.07 -12.18
N ARG A 160 13.50 -10.61 -13.25
CA ARG A 160 12.89 -11.61 -14.13
C ARG A 160 12.51 -12.89 -13.36
N VAL A 161 13.37 -13.33 -12.44
CA VAL A 161 13.10 -14.50 -11.60
C VAL A 161 12.13 -14.12 -10.49
N LEU A 162 12.28 -12.92 -9.92
CA LEU A 162 11.52 -12.46 -8.77
C LEU A 162 10.02 -12.31 -9.06
N GLN A 163 9.64 -11.88 -10.26
CA GLN A 163 8.25 -11.63 -10.66
C GLN A 163 7.28 -12.78 -10.30
N LYS A 164 7.60 -14.02 -10.70
CA LYS A 164 6.74 -15.18 -10.45
C LYS A 164 6.63 -15.52 -8.95
N HIS A 165 7.65 -15.17 -8.18
CA HIS A 165 7.67 -15.41 -6.74
C HIS A 165 6.92 -14.31 -5.98
N LEU A 166 6.94 -13.07 -6.47
CA LEU A 166 6.11 -11.98 -5.94
C LEU A 166 4.62 -12.23 -6.12
N SER A 167 4.19 -12.73 -7.28
CA SER A 167 2.77 -13.05 -7.49
C SER A 167 2.30 -14.19 -6.56
N LYS A 168 3.13 -15.22 -6.35
CA LYS A 168 2.88 -16.27 -5.38
C LYS A 168 2.82 -15.75 -3.94
N ALA A 169 3.80 -14.93 -3.54
CA ALA A 169 3.84 -14.33 -2.21
C ALA A 169 2.63 -13.43 -1.95
N LEU A 170 2.18 -12.68 -2.95
CA LEU A 170 0.96 -11.86 -2.86
C LEU A 170 -0.29 -12.71 -2.64
N VAL A 171 -0.42 -13.83 -3.34
CA VAL A 171 -1.54 -14.78 -3.16
C VAL A 171 -1.49 -15.41 -1.76
N GLU A 172 -0.31 -15.79 -1.29
CA GLU A 172 -0.14 -16.37 0.04
C GLU A 172 -0.43 -15.36 1.16
N LEU A 173 0.07 -14.12 1.05
CA LEU A 173 -0.28 -13.03 1.97
C LEU A 173 -1.77 -12.72 1.93
N SER A 174 -2.42 -12.91 0.79
CA SER A 174 -3.86 -12.72 0.63
C SER A 174 -4.71 -13.87 1.14
N SER A 175 -4.12 -14.98 1.59
CA SER A 175 -4.85 -16.16 2.05
C SER A 175 -5.53 -15.92 3.41
N GLU A 176 -6.57 -16.70 3.69
CA GLU A 176 -7.38 -16.56 4.91
C GLU A 176 -6.57 -16.73 6.21
N GLU A 177 -5.46 -17.49 6.15
CA GLU A 177 -4.59 -17.79 7.29
C GLU A 177 -3.92 -16.52 7.85
N TYR A 178 -3.46 -15.63 6.96
CA TYR A 178 -2.87 -14.35 7.33
C TYR A 178 -3.92 -13.23 7.47
N THR A 179 -5.11 -13.40 6.89
CA THR A 179 -6.22 -12.42 6.96
C THR A 179 -6.85 -12.35 8.36
N LYS A 180 -6.93 -13.48 9.07
CA LYS A 180 -7.44 -13.53 10.46
C LYS A 180 -6.53 -12.81 11.45
N VAL A 181 -5.24 -12.70 11.14
CA VAL A 181 -4.25 -11.98 11.94
C VAL A 181 -4.19 -10.57 11.37
N ALA A 182 -5.00 -9.63 11.88
CA ALA A 182 -5.22 -8.25 11.42
C ALA A 182 -3.96 -7.36 11.12
N VAL A 183 -3.06 -7.83 10.27
CA VAL A 183 -1.68 -7.36 10.07
C VAL A 183 -1.39 -7.15 8.59
N LEU A 184 -2.27 -7.58 7.66
CA LEU A 184 -2.03 -7.55 6.21
C LEU A 184 -1.60 -6.19 5.63
N GLN A 185 -1.97 -5.07 6.25
CA GLN A 185 -1.56 -3.73 5.80
C GLN A 185 -0.04 -3.65 5.60
N LYS A 186 0.74 -4.03 6.60
CA LYS A 186 2.19 -3.78 6.60
C LYS A 186 3.00 -4.75 5.75
N PRO A 187 2.72 -6.07 5.75
CA PRO A 187 3.34 -6.99 4.81
C PRO A 187 3.11 -6.58 3.36
N LEU A 188 1.90 -6.12 3.02
CA LEU A 188 1.63 -5.59 1.67
C LEU A 188 2.44 -4.32 1.39
N MET A 189 2.46 -3.34 2.30
CA MET A 189 3.29 -2.14 2.13
C MET A 189 4.78 -2.48 1.94
N ASN A 190 5.30 -3.43 2.71
CA ASN A 190 6.69 -3.87 2.60
C ASN A 190 6.97 -4.64 1.30
N LEU A 191 6.01 -5.39 0.77
CA LEU A 191 6.11 -6.06 -0.52
C LEU A 191 6.24 -5.03 -1.66
N PHE A 192 5.37 -4.01 -1.67
CA PHE A 192 5.40 -2.98 -2.70
C PHE A 192 6.61 -2.04 -2.54
N SER A 193 7.06 -1.77 -1.31
CA SER A 193 8.33 -1.05 -1.08
C SER A 193 9.55 -1.85 -1.56
N LEU A 194 9.55 -3.17 -1.41
CA LEU A 194 10.59 -4.02 -2.00
C LEU A 194 10.53 -3.94 -3.53
N LEU A 195 9.35 -4.05 -4.12
CA LEU A 195 9.16 -3.96 -5.57
C LEU A 195 9.61 -2.60 -6.13
N GLU A 196 9.29 -1.50 -5.44
CA GLU A 196 9.75 -0.14 -5.75
C GLU A 196 11.28 -0.09 -5.87
N SER A 197 12.02 -0.74 -4.96
CA SER A 197 13.48 -0.76 -4.99
C SER A 197 14.10 -1.47 -6.19
N HIS A 198 13.33 -2.28 -6.92
CA HIS A 198 13.79 -2.95 -8.14
C HIS A 198 13.62 -2.12 -9.41
N PHE A 199 12.80 -1.07 -9.37
CA PHE A 199 12.59 -0.16 -10.50
C PHE A 199 13.68 0.91 -10.53
N ASP A 200 14.82 0.55 -11.11
CA ASP A 200 15.92 1.46 -11.42
C ASP A 200 16.14 1.49 -12.94
N GLN A 201 16.72 2.58 -13.46
CA GLN A 201 17.03 2.78 -14.87
C GLN A 201 17.91 1.64 -15.44
N LYS A 202 18.72 1.00 -14.60
CA LYS A 202 19.54 -0.17 -14.95
C LYS A 202 18.69 -1.37 -15.38
N ASN A 203 17.50 -1.52 -14.79
CA ASN A 203 16.60 -2.64 -15.05
C ASN A 203 15.59 -2.34 -16.16
N ARG A 204 15.68 -1.18 -16.83
CA ARG A 204 14.68 -0.70 -17.80
C ARG A 204 14.29 -1.72 -18.86
N VAL A 205 15.26 -2.43 -19.45
CA VAL A 205 14.99 -3.44 -20.48
C VAL A 205 14.16 -4.59 -19.93
N ILE A 206 14.51 -5.08 -18.74
CA ILE A 206 13.82 -6.19 -18.09
C ILE A 206 12.41 -5.74 -17.69
N VAL A 207 12.29 -4.58 -17.03
CA VAL A 207 11.01 -4.00 -16.61
C VAL A 207 10.09 -3.83 -17.82
N SER A 208 10.61 -3.32 -18.94
CA SER A 208 9.85 -3.19 -20.18
C SER A 208 9.31 -4.53 -20.69
N GLN A 209 10.09 -5.61 -20.61
CA GLN A 209 9.65 -6.94 -21.05
C GLN A 209 8.57 -7.55 -20.15
N ILE A 210 8.67 -7.36 -18.83
CA ILE A 210 7.80 -8.02 -17.86
C ILE A 210 6.61 -7.17 -17.40
N ARG A 211 6.51 -5.90 -17.85
CA ARG A 211 5.57 -4.90 -17.36
C ARG A 211 4.11 -5.35 -17.34
N ASP A 212 3.65 -5.99 -18.41
CA ASP A 212 2.24 -6.34 -18.58
C ASP A 212 1.89 -7.46 -17.60
N THR A 213 2.78 -8.45 -17.47
CA THR A 213 2.64 -9.53 -16.49
C THR A 213 2.77 -9.00 -15.05
N LEU A 214 3.63 -8.03 -14.75
CA LEU A 214 3.68 -7.38 -13.43
C LEU A 214 2.37 -6.66 -13.13
N MET A 215 1.82 -5.96 -14.12
CA MET A 215 0.55 -5.27 -13.98
C MET A 215 -0.57 -6.26 -13.63
N THR A 216 -0.73 -7.34 -14.42
CA THR A 216 -1.83 -8.29 -14.25
C THR A 216 -1.67 -9.22 -13.04
N GLU A 217 -0.47 -9.75 -12.80
CA GLU A 217 -0.22 -10.77 -11.76
C GLU A 217 0.06 -10.17 -10.37
N VAL A 218 0.50 -8.91 -10.30
CA VAL A 218 0.92 -8.30 -9.01
C VAL A 218 0.09 -7.07 -8.70
N PHE A 219 0.10 -6.03 -9.55
CA PHE A 219 -0.57 -4.77 -9.23
C PHE A 219 -2.10 -4.92 -9.20
N LEU A 220 -2.72 -5.49 -10.24
CA LEU A 220 -4.17 -5.66 -10.29
C LEU A 220 -4.70 -6.55 -9.17
N LYS A 221 -4.03 -7.69 -8.90
CA LYS A 221 -4.36 -8.56 -7.76
C LYS A 221 -4.17 -7.85 -6.41
N GLY A 222 -3.17 -6.96 -6.31
CA GLY A 222 -2.94 -6.15 -5.12
C GLY A 222 -4.04 -5.12 -4.88
N PHE A 223 -4.51 -4.45 -5.93
CA PHE A 223 -5.58 -3.46 -5.84
C PHE A 223 -6.94 -4.06 -5.46
N GLU A 224 -7.14 -5.37 -5.64
CA GLU A 224 -8.31 -6.07 -5.09
C GLU A 224 -8.38 -6.06 -3.56
N TYR A 225 -7.29 -5.71 -2.86
CA TYR A 225 -7.27 -5.58 -1.40
C TYR A 225 -8.39 -4.68 -0.87
N ARG A 226 -8.71 -3.59 -1.58
CA ARG A 226 -9.83 -2.69 -1.21
C ARG A 226 -11.18 -3.42 -1.19
N ALA A 227 -11.43 -4.23 -2.22
CA ALA A 227 -12.70 -4.98 -2.32
C ALA A 227 -12.80 -6.07 -1.24
N ARG A 228 -11.67 -6.58 -0.76
CA ARG A 228 -11.62 -7.61 0.31
C ARG A 228 -11.76 -7.02 1.72
N GLU A 229 -11.12 -5.88 1.99
CA GLU A 229 -11.14 -5.24 3.32
C GLU A 229 -12.14 -4.08 3.39
N ARG A 230 -13.44 -4.41 3.34
CA ARG A 230 -14.55 -3.43 3.38
C ARG A 230 -15.03 -3.10 4.80
N ASN A 231 -14.11 -2.82 5.71
CA ASN A 231 -14.44 -2.35 7.07
C ASN A 231 -14.21 -0.84 7.19
N VAL A 232 -15.21 -0.12 7.75
CA VAL A 232 -15.18 1.34 7.99
C VAL A 232 -13.97 1.74 8.83
N GLU A 233 -13.63 0.96 9.87
CA GLU A 233 -12.53 1.26 10.79
C GLU A 233 -11.17 1.13 10.09
N LYS A 234 -11.05 0.21 9.14
CA LYS A 234 -9.82 -0.04 8.37
C LYS A 234 -9.72 0.78 7.09
N PHE A 235 -10.64 1.71 6.85
CA PHE A 235 -10.66 2.51 5.62
C PHE A 235 -9.32 3.24 5.38
N GLN A 236 -8.74 3.83 6.43
CA GLN A 236 -7.43 4.49 6.36
C GLN A 236 -6.29 3.51 6.05
N CYS A 237 -6.33 2.30 6.61
CA CYS A 237 -5.37 1.24 6.33
C CYS A 237 -5.36 0.89 4.83
N VAL A 238 -6.54 0.75 4.22
CA VAL A 238 -6.66 0.54 2.76
C VAL A 238 -6.01 1.69 1.99
N MET A 239 -6.20 2.94 2.44
CA MET A 239 -5.58 4.09 1.80
C MET A 239 -4.05 4.06 1.87
N PHE A 240 -3.46 3.63 2.99
CA PHE A 240 -2.01 3.51 3.16
C PHE A 240 -1.40 2.40 2.29
N VAL A 241 -2.06 1.25 2.19
CA VAL A 241 -1.62 0.14 1.32
C VAL A 241 -1.61 0.60 -0.14
N GLU A 242 -2.72 1.19 -0.61
CA GLU A 242 -2.79 1.71 -1.97
C GLU A 242 -1.74 2.79 -2.23
N ASN A 243 -1.46 3.65 -1.25
CA ASN A 243 -0.41 4.66 -1.38
C ASN A 243 0.99 4.05 -1.57
N SER A 244 1.28 2.89 -0.97
CA SER A 244 2.52 2.15 -1.20
C SER A 244 2.54 1.48 -2.57
N MET A 245 1.42 0.87 -2.98
CA MET A 245 1.25 0.30 -4.32
C MET A 245 1.43 1.36 -5.42
N PHE A 246 0.87 2.55 -5.22
CA PHE A 246 1.01 3.67 -6.16
C PHE A 246 2.45 4.16 -6.26
N LYS A 247 3.22 4.20 -5.16
CA LYS A 247 4.65 4.56 -5.21
C LYS A 247 5.43 3.58 -6.09
N ALA A 248 5.22 2.28 -5.88
CA ALA A 248 5.84 1.24 -6.71
C ALA A 248 5.41 1.33 -8.18
N LEU A 249 4.13 1.59 -8.47
CA LEU A 249 3.63 1.73 -9.84
C LEU A 249 4.19 2.99 -10.53
N LEU A 250 4.34 4.10 -9.79
CA LEU A 250 4.96 5.32 -10.29
C LEU A 250 6.45 5.11 -10.58
N ALA A 251 7.19 4.45 -9.68
CA ALA A 251 8.59 4.08 -9.91
C ALA A 251 8.74 3.18 -11.15
N MET A 252 7.81 2.25 -11.39
CA MET A 252 7.77 1.48 -12.63
C MET A 252 7.52 2.37 -13.85
N ALA A 253 6.57 3.32 -13.75
CA ALA A 253 6.22 4.22 -14.84
C ALA A 253 7.37 5.16 -15.23
N GLU A 254 8.17 5.62 -14.27
CA GLU A 254 9.33 6.49 -14.50
C GLU A 254 10.42 5.80 -15.34
N VAL A 255 10.58 4.49 -15.21
CA VAL A 255 11.58 3.70 -15.94
C VAL A 255 11.10 3.34 -17.36
N LEU A 256 9.79 3.33 -17.60
CA LEU A 256 9.19 2.92 -18.87
C LEU A 256 9.22 4.04 -19.92
N THR A 257 9.28 3.65 -21.20
CA THR A 257 8.99 4.58 -22.31
C THR A 257 7.50 4.88 -22.41
N GLU A 258 7.14 5.96 -23.08
CA GLU A 258 5.74 6.34 -23.30
C GLU A 258 4.91 5.20 -23.94
N ASN A 259 5.44 4.52 -24.95
CA ASN A 259 4.75 3.41 -25.63
C ASN A 259 4.51 2.21 -24.69
N THR A 260 5.51 1.87 -23.88
CA THR A 260 5.40 0.76 -22.94
C THR A 260 4.51 1.12 -21.74
N LEU A 261 4.54 2.39 -21.32
CA LEU A 261 3.66 2.91 -20.28
C LEU A 261 2.21 2.90 -20.75
N ARG A 262 1.95 3.27 -22.01
CA ARG A 262 0.63 3.20 -22.63
C ARG A 262 0.00 1.82 -22.49
N SER A 263 0.74 0.74 -22.82
CA SER A 263 0.30 -0.65 -22.64
C SER A 263 -0.16 -0.94 -21.20
N VAL A 264 0.68 -0.58 -20.22
CA VAL A 264 0.37 -0.79 -18.79
C VAL A 264 -0.88 -0.03 -18.37
N MET A 265 -1.04 1.20 -18.87
CA MET A 265 -2.17 2.05 -18.52
C MET A 265 -3.46 1.63 -19.18
N THR A 266 -3.41 1.13 -20.41
CA THR A 266 -4.55 0.49 -21.05
C THR A 266 -5.03 -0.70 -20.21
N LEU A 267 -4.13 -1.58 -19.77
CA LEU A 267 -4.51 -2.69 -18.87
C LEU A 267 -5.15 -2.21 -17.56
N PHE A 268 -4.65 -1.11 -16.99
CA PHE A 268 -5.21 -0.56 -15.76
C PHE A 268 -6.61 0.05 -15.96
N VAL A 269 -6.79 0.78 -17.05
CA VAL A 269 -8.07 1.40 -17.42
C VAL A 269 -9.10 0.33 -17.78
N ASP A 270 -8.73 -0.69 -18.56
CA ASP A 270 -9.60 -1.81 -18.93
C ASP A 270 -10.08 -2.58 -17.68
N TRP A 271 -9.19 -2.82 -16.72
CA TRP A 271 -9.53 -3.43 -15.44
C TRP A 271 -10.54 -2.60 -14.64
N ALA A 272 -10.38 -1.27 -14.64
CA ALA A 272 -11.28 -0.35 -13.97
C ALA A 272 -12.62 -0.18 -14.73
N GLU A 273 -12.63 -0.34 -16.05
CA GLU A 273 -13.84 -0.25 -16.89
C GLU A 273 -14.88 -1.30 -16.51
N LEU A 274 -14.44 -2.45 -16.02
CA LEU A 274 -15.33 -3.47 -15.45
C LEU A 274 -16.17 -2.91 -14.28
N GLY A 275 -15.67 -1.88 -13.57
CA GLY A 275 -16.41 -1.12 -12.56
C GLY A 275 -17.54 -0.25 -13.09
N LEU A 276 -17.50 0.12 -14.37
CA LEU A 276 -18.60 0.81 -15.05
C LEU A 276 -19.61 -0.18 -15.64
N LYS A 277 -19.12 -1.32 -16.15
CA LYS A 277 -19.94 -2.36 -16.81
C LYS A 277 -20.69 -3.25 -15.81
N SER A 278 -20.11 -3.51 -14.64
CA SER A 278 -20.70 -4.34 -13.59
C SER A 278 -21.17 -3.48 -12.42
N ALA A 279 -22.45 -3.60 -12.05
CA ALA A 279 -23.05 -2.86 -10.92
C ALA A 279 -22.63 -3.40 -9.53
N THR A 280 -21.77 -4.41 -9.46
CA THR A 280 -21.33 -5.01 -8.19
C THR A 280 -20.40 -4.08 -7.42
N THR A 281 -20.52 -4.06 -6.09
CA THR A 281 -19.75 -3.18 -5.20
C THR A 281 -18.24 -3.35 -5.33
N ASP A 282 -17.78 -4.57 -5.58
CA ASP A 282 -16.35 -4.91 -5.68
C ASP A 282 -15.72 -4.32 -6.94
N HIS A 283 -16.46 -4.30 -8.04
CA HIS A 283 -15.99 -3.72 -9.30
C HIS A 283 -15.97 -2.18 -9.22
N ARG A 284 -16.89 -1.56 -8.47
CA ARG A 284 -16.89 -0.10 -8.25
C ARG A 284 -15.67 0.39 -7.47
N CYS A 285 -15.14 -0.42 -6.55
CA CYS A 285 -13.92 -0.12 -5.80
C CYS A 285 -12.73 0.18 -6.71
N ARG A 286 -12.68 -0.44 -7.90
CA ARG A 286 -11.63 -0.25 -8.90
C ARG A 286 -11.57 1.19 -9.42
N LEU A 287 -12.72 1.84 -9.55
CA LEU A 287 -12.83 3.24 -9.97
C LEU A 287 -12.21 4.18 -8.93
N VAL A 288 -12.44 3.89 -7.64
CA VAL A 288 -11.83 4.66 -6.54
C VAL A 288 -10.31 4.60 -6.63
N THR A 289 -9.77 3.39 -6.81
CA THR A 289 -8.32 3.17 -6.92
C THR A 289 -7.73 3.87 -8.15
N LEU A 290 -8.40 3.78 -9.32
CA LEU A 290 -7.94 4.43 -10.55
C LEU A 290 -7.84 5.95 -10.41
N PHE A 291 -8.90 6.63 -9.94
CA PHE A 291 -8.85 8.10 -9.83
C PHE A 291 -7.91 8.58 -8.73
N ARG A 292 -7.74 7.80 -7.66
CA ARG A 292 -6.71 8.10 -6.65
C ARG A 292 -5.31 8.01 -7.23
N PHE A 293 -5.05 7.02 -8.07
CA PHE A 293 -3.79 6.95 -8.81
C PHE A 293 -3.63 8.15 -9.74
N ALA A 294 -4.67 8.46 -10.52
CA ALA A 294 -4.68 9.58 -11.47
C ALA A 294 -4.33 10.93 -10.81
N ASN A 295 -4.85 11.19 -9.61
CA ASN A 295 -4.57 12.40 -8.86
C ASN A 295 -3.15 12.48 -8.29
N ARG A 296 -2.49 11.34 -8.10
CA ARG A 296 -1.07 11.31 -7.71
C ARG A 296 -0.14 11.50 -8.90
N THR A 297 -0.56 11.08 -10.09
CA THR A 297 0.26 11.20 -11.29
C THR A 297 0.28 12.64 -11.80
N GLN A 298 1.47 13.22 -11.93
CA GLN A 298 1.64 14.52 -12.60
C GLN A 298 1.73 14.38 -14.13
N ALA A 299 1.95 13.16 -14.65
CA ALA A 299 2.17 12.93 -16.06
C ALA A 299 0.89 13.15 -16.89
N VAL A 300 0.96 14.07 -17.85
CA VAL A 300 -0.15 14.42 -18.77
C VAL A 300 -0.56 13.23 -19.65
N VAL A 301 0.41 12.40 -20.07
CA VAL A 301 0.15 11.18 -20.86
C VAL A 301 -0.79 10.22 -20.11
N LEU A 302 -0.58 10.08 -18.79
CA LEU A 302 -1.41 9.24 -17.93
C LEU A 302 -2.83 9.79 -17.80
N LYS A 303 -2.95 11.12 -17.67
CA LYS A 303 -4.25 11.81 -17.63
C LYS A 303 -5.03 11.64 -18.94
N ASN A 304 -4.36 11.62 -20.10
CA ASN A 304 -5.03 11.49 -21.41
C ASN A 304 -5.73 10.14 -21.58
N HIS A 305 -5.07 9.06 -21.18
CA HIS A 305 -5.67 7.73 -21.22
C HIS A 305 -6.84 7.59 -20.24
N ILE A 306 -6.73 8.21 -19.06
CA ILE A 306 -7.81 8.18 -18.06
C ILE A 306 -8.97 9.09 -18.48
N TRP A 307 -8.74 10.17 -19.21
CA TRP A 307 -9.83 11.02 -19.73
C TRP A 307 -10.66 10.35 -20.81
N GLN A 308 -10.04 9.50 -21.64
CA GLN A 308 -10.77 8.67 -22.61
C GLN A 308 -11.74 7.68 -21.94
N PHE A 309 -11.61 7.49 -20.63
CA PHE A 309 -12.51 6.67 -19.84
C PHE A 309 -13.91 7.29 -19.78
N ARG A 310 -14.93 6.54 -20.21
CA ARG A 310 -16.32 6.98 -20.42
C ARG A 310 -17.11 7.32 -19.13
N LEU A 311 -16.42 7.52 -18.02
CA LEU A 311 -17.03 7.71 -16.70
C LEU A 311 -17.88 8.97 -16.61
N MET A 312 -17.56 10.00 -17.40
CA MET A 312 -18.31 11.26 -17.46
C MET A 312 -19.65 11.14 -18.20
N GLN A 313 -19.94 10.00 -18.84
CA GLN A 313 -21.20 9.76 -19.54
C GLN A 313 -22.29 9.14 -18.65
N ASN A 314 -21.96 8.56 -17.48
CA ASN A 314 -22.92 7.85 -16.61
C ASN A 314 -22.82 8.27 -15.12
N PRO A 315 -23.32 9.46 -14.74
CA PRO A 315 -23.22 9.99 -13.37
C PRO A 315 -24.05 9.20 -12.34
N SER A 316 -25.06 8.44 -12.77
CA SER A 316 -25.93 7.62 -11.90
C SER A 316 -25.16 6.51 -11.17
N LEU A 317 -24.09 5.99 -11.77
CA LEU A 317 -23.24 4.97 -11.17
C LEU A 317 -22.41 5.53 -10.01
N LEU A 318 -22.12 6.83 -9.96
CA LEU A 318 -21.25 7.42 -8.93
C LEU A 318 -21.96 7.67 -7.59
N LEU A 319 -23.29 7.55 -7.55
CA LEU A 319 -24.13 8.10 -6.47
C LEU A 319 -24.77 7.05 -5.55
N THR A 320 -24.34 5.79 -5.58
CA THR A 320 -24.94 4.76 -4.73
C THR A 320 -24.21 4.64 -3.38
N GLY A 321 -24.89 4.96 -2.29
CA GLY A 321 -24.39 4.74 -0.93
C GLY A 321 -25.19 5.49 0.12
N LYS A 322 -25.57 4.83 1.21
CA LYS A 322 -26.22 5.49 2.36
C LYS A 322 -25.16 6.18 3.22
N LYS A 323 -25.52 7.32 3.85
CA LYS A 323 -24.61 8.02 4.76
C LYS A 323 -24.17 7.12 5.91
N GLY A 324 -22.86 7.08 6.15
CA GLY A 324 -22.26 6.28 7.24
C GLY A 324 -21.95 4.83 6.87
N THR A 325 -22.26 4.40 5.65
CA THR A 325 -21.85 3.09 5.12
C THR A 325 -20.52 3.18 4.38
N MET A 326 -19.82 2.05 4.22
CA MET A 326 -18.62 1.98 3.37
C MET A 326 -18.90 2.46 1.95
N ASP A 327 -20.02 2.05 1.36
CA ASP A 327 -20.43 2.51 0.03
C ASP A 327 -20.56 4.05 -0.03
N GLY A 328 -21.09 4.66 1.04
CA GLY A 328 -21.21 6.12 1.14
C GLY A 328 -19.87 6.84 1.28
N LEU A 329 -18.88 6.24 1.96
CA LEU A 329 -17.51 6.77 2.07
C LEU A 329 -16.75 6.61 0.76
N GLU A 330 -16.88 5.46 0.10
CA GLU A 330 -16.23 5.17 -1.19
C GLU A 330 -16.81 6.04 -2.31
N ALA A 331 -18.13 6.26 -2.32
CA ALA A 331 -18.77 7.18 -3.26
C ALA A 331 -18.32 8.63 -3.03
N ASP A 332 -18.26 9.12 -1.79
CA ASP A 332 -17.75 10.46 -1.49
C ASP A 332 -16.28 10.61 -1.92
N LEU A 333 -15.45 9.62 -1.62
CA LEU A 333 -14.05 9.59 -2.04
C LEU A 333 -13.91 9.55 -3.56
N LEU A 334 -14.72 8.77 -4.26
CA LEU A 334 -14.70 8.69 -5.72
C LEU A 334 -15.06 10.04 -6.35
N VAL A 335 -16.17 10.65 -5.95
CA VAL A 335 -16.61 11.94 -6.49
C VAL A 335 -15.56 13.02 -6.21
N THR A 336 -15.00 13.03 -5.00
CA THR A 336 -13.90 13.96 -4.64
C THR A 336 -12.69 13.76 -5.56
N ASN A 337 -12.26 12.52 -5.79
CA ASN A 337 -11.13 12.26 -6.67
C ASN A 337 -11.41 12.59 -8.14
N VAL A 338 -12.64 12.41 -8.62
CA VAL A 338 -13.03 12.81 -9.99
C VAL A 338 -12.95 14.34 -10.14
N ILE A 339 -13.44 15.10 -9.15
CA ILE A 339 -13.36 16.56 -9.15
C ILE A 339 -11.90 17.02 -9.14
N ASP A 340 -11.07 16.44 -8.27
CA ASP A 340 -9.64 16.75 -8.20
C ASP A 340 -8.92 16.40 -9.49
N PHE A 341 -9.30 15.30 -10.14
CA PHE A 341 -8.72 14.90 -11.42
C PHE A 341 -9.03 15.93 -12.50
N ILE A 342 -10.29 16.39 -12.56
CA ILE A 342 -10.70 17.44 -13.50
C ILE A 342 -9.95 18.74 -13.20
N ALA A 343 -9.84 19.15 -11.93
CA ALA A 343 -9.08 20.33 -11.52
C ALA A 343 -7.60 20.21 -11.95
N ASN A 344 -6.98 19.06 -11.74
CA ASN A 344 -5.60 18.76 -12.14
C ASN A 344 -5.42 18.69 -13.66
N CYS A 345 -6.46 18.34 -14.41
CA CYS A 345 -6.46 18.40 -15.87
C CYS A 345 -6.59 19.84 -16.37
N ALA A 346 -7.43 20.64 -15.70
CA ALA A 346 -7.62 22.06 -15.94
C ALA A 346 -6.43 22.94 -15.49
N HIS A 347 -5.26 22.37 -15.19
CA HIS A 347 -3.99 23.13 -15.14
C HIS A 347 -3.24 23.07 -16.47
N HIS A 348 -3.56 22.12 -17.35
CA HIS A 348 -2.86 21.91 -18.60
C HIS A 348 -3.73 22.38 -19.76
N ARG A 349 -3.47 23.60 -20.26
CA ARG A 349 -4.27 24.24 -21.33
C ARG A 349 -4.32 23.41 -22.61
N GLU A 350 -3.23 22.74 -22.96
CA GLU A 350 -3.16 21.84 -24.13
C GLU A 350 -4.05 20.61 -24.00
N PHE A 351 -4.38 20.22 -22.77
CA PHE A 351 -5.17 19.04 -22.47
C PHE A 351 -6.66 19.37 -22.34
N PHE A 352 -7.00 20.48 -21.69
CA PHE A 352 -8.36 20.81 -21.33
C PHE A 352 -8.97 21.72 -22.40
N SER A 353 -9.58 21.13 -23.44
CA SER A 353 -10.23 21.87 -24.53
C SER A 353 -11.60 22.45 -24.14
N GLN A 354 -12.13 23.34 -24.97
CA GLN A 354 -13.46 23.93 -24.76
C GLN A 354 -14.57 22.87 -24.85
N GLU A 355 -14.51 21.96 -25.82
CA GLU A 355 -15.46 20.85 -25.96
C GLU A 355 -15.52 19.97 -24.69
N ARG A 356 -14.35 19.67 -24.10
CA ARG A 356 -14.25 18.94 -22.83
C ARG A 356 -14.90 19.73 -21.69
N THR A 357 -14.73 21.04 -21.66
CA THR A 357 -15.31 21.93 -20.67
C THR A 357 -16.84 21.93 -20.72
N GLU A 358 -17.42 22.05 -21.92
CA GLU A 358 -18.88 22.10 -22.12
C GLU A 358 -19.58 20.82 -21.63
N ILE A 359 -18.98 19.64 -21.88
CA ILE A 359 -19.50 18.35 -21.41
C ILE A 359 -19.53 18.27 -19.87
N LEU A 360 -18.57 18.91 -19.20
CA LEU A 360 -18.37 18.76 -17.76
C LEU A 360 -19.13 19.76 -16.89
N ILE A 361 -19.33 20.98 -17.38
CA ILE A 361 -19.85 22.08 -16.56
C ILE A 361 -21.18 21.73 -15.91
N GLU A 362 -22.09 21.08 -16.63
CA GLU A 362 -23.39 20.72 -16.07
C GLU A 362 -23.27 19.70 -14.93
N SER A 363 -22.50 18.64 -15.14
CA SER A 363 -22.27 17.60 -14.13
C SER A 363 -21.58 18.16 -12.88
N LEU A 364 -20.60 19.05 -13.06
CA LEU A 364 -19.89 19.71 -11.96
C LEU A 364 -20.79 20.67 -11.17
N VAL A 365 -21.60 21.48 -11.84
CA VAL A 365 -22.51 22.41 -11.15
C VAL A 365 -23.63 21.64 -10.44
N ASN A 366 -24.12 20.55 -11.01
CA ASN A 366 -25.13 19.69 -10.38
C ASN A 366 -24.62 19.01 -9.09
N GLU A 367 -23.31 18.86 -8.93
CA GLU A 367 -22.71 18.33 -7.68
C GLU A 367 -22.97 19.24 -6.46
N ILE A 368 -23.20 20.54 -6.69
CA ILE A 368 -23.60 21.49 -5.62
C ILE A 368 -24.90 21.02 -4.95
N LEU A 369 -25.82 20.42 -5.71
CA LEU A 369 -27.10 19.90 -5.21
C LEU A 369 -26.99 18.53 -4.53
N ASN A 370 -25.84 17.85 -4.64
CA ASN A 370 -25.63 16.49 -4.17
C ASN A 370 -25.38 16.40 -2.65
N THR A 371 -26.39 16.76 -1.87
CA THR A 371 -26.36 16.70 -0.41
C THR A 371 -26.57 15.28 0.16
N LYS A 372 -26.79 14.28 -0.71
CA LYS A 372 -27.14 12.90 -0.35
C LYS A 372 -25.92 12.11 0.12
N LEU A 373 -24.74 12.39 -0.44
CA LEU A 373 -23.49 11.77 -0.02
C LEU A 373 -22.94 12.39 1.28
N ASN A 374 -22.02 11.68 1.92
CA ASN A 374 -21.19 12.23 2.98
C ASN A 374 -20.27 13.34 2.44
N GLY A 375 -19.59 14.09 3.31
CA GLY A 375 -18.52 15.02 2.89
C GLY A 375 -18.92 16.26 2.09
N HIS A 376 -20.22 16.45 1.75
CA HIS A 376 -20.71 17.49 0.83
C HIS A 376 -20.08 18.88 1.02
N LYS A 377 -20.01 19.38 2.27
CA LYS A 377 -19.41 20.69 2.56
C LYS A 377 -17.91 20.74 2.22
N LYS A 378 -17.14 19.72 2.61
CA LYS A 378 -15.69 19.65 2.31
C LYS A 378 -15.47 19.55 0.81
N ARG A 379 -16.25 18.71 0.13
CA ARG A 379 -16.19 18.51 -1.32
C ARG A 379 -16.49 19.79 -2.10
N CYS A 380 -17.59 20.48 -1.76
CA CYS A 380 -17.97 21.72 -2.43
C CYS A 380 -16.96 22.85 -2.19
N VAL A 381 -16.50 23.03 -0.95
CA VAL A 381 -15.63 24.15 -0.57
C VAL A 381 -14.20 23.93 -1.03
N ASN A 382 -13.61 22.75 -0.81
CA ASN A 382 -12.18 22.53 -1.03
C ASN A 382 -11.85 22.04 -2.45
N HIS A 383 -12.73 21.26 -3.06
CA HIS A 383 -12.44 20.56 -4.32
C HIS A 383 -13.20 21.19 -5.49
N LEU A 384 -14.53 21.31 -5.37
CA LEU A 384 -15.37 21.82 -6.46
C LEU A 384 -15.10 23.29 -6.77
N SER A 385 -14.94 24.13 -5.74
CA SER A 385 -14.64 25.55 -5.94
C SER A 385 -13.31 25.74 -6.68
N LEU A 386 -12.32 24.89 -6.38
CA LEU A 386 -11.01 24.90 -7.00
C LEU A 386 -11.09 24.45 -8.46
N ALA A 387 -11.82 23.36 -8.74
CA ALA A 387 -12.05 22.86 -10.08
C ALA A 387 -12.73 23.91 -10.98
N LEU A 388 -13.82 24.52 -10.50
CA LEU A 388 -14.54 25.55 -11.25
C LEU A 388 -13.69 26.79 -11.50
N TYR A 389 -12.86 27.19 -10.52
CA TYR A 389 -11.93 28.30 -10.68
C TYR A 389 -10.91 28.02 -11.80
N TYR A 390 -10.27 26.85 -11.80
CA TYR A 390 -9.29 26.51 -12.83
C TYR A 390 -9.89 26.36 -14.23
N ILE A 391 -11.06 25.73 -14.33
CA ILE A 391 -11.79 25.63 -15.60
C ILE A 391 -12.09 27.02 -16.17
N SER A 392 -12.60 27.91 -15.32
CA SER A 392 -12.94 29.29 -15.70
C SER A 392 -11.71 30.12 -16.07
N GLY A 393 -10.56 29.83 -15.44
CA GLY A 393 -9.28 30.47 -15.76
C GLY A 393 -8.72 30.05 -17.12
N ILE A 394 -8.93 28.79 -17.54
CA ILE A 394 -8.50 28.31 -18.87
C ILE A 394 -9.46 28.76 -19.98
N HIS A 395 -10.77 28.68 -19.73
CA HIS A 395 -11.82 29.02 -20.70
C HIS A 395 -12.72 30.13 -20.15
N PRO A 396 -12.34 31.40 -20.29
CA PRO A 396 -13.11 32.54 -19.78
C PRO A 396 -14.54 32.58 -20.32
N ASP A 397 -14.76 32.14 -21.56
CA ASP A 397 -16.08 32.13 -22.21
C ASP A 397 -17.07 31.20 -21.48
N SER A 398 -16.56 30.18 -20.80
CA SER A 398 -17.36 29.25 -20.02
C SER A 398 -17.77 29.79 -18.65
N PHE A 399 -17.11 30.85 -18.17
CA PHE A 399 -17.32 31.43 -16.84
C PHE A 399 -18.75 31.97 -16.67
N GLN A 400 -19.29 32.64 -17.68
CA GLN A 400 -20.65 33.18 -17.62
C GLN A 400 -21.67 32.05 -17.47
N THR A 401 -21.52 30.97 -18.24
CA THR A 401 -22.38 29.79 -18.13
C THR A 401 -22.28 29.11 -16.77
N VAL A 402 -21.07 29.00 -16.21
CA VAL A 402 -20.86 28.47 -14.85
C VAL A 402 -21.56 29.35 -13.81
N LEU A 403 -21.39 30.67 -13.90
CA LEU A 403 -21.99 31.63 -12.98
C LEU A 403 -23.52 31.60 -13.04
N ASP A 404 -24.11 31.62 -14.23
CA ASP A 404 -25.56 31.57 -14.42
C ASP A 404 -26.16 30.28 -13.83
N LYS A 405 -25.50 29.14 -14.07
CA LYS A 405 -25.92 27.86 -13.49
C LYS A 405 -25.79 27.86 -11.96
N ILE A 406 -24.71 28.40 -11.39
CA ILE A 406 -24.54 28.52 -9.92
C ILE A 406 -25.62 29.44 -9.32
N LEU A 407 -25.90 30.58 -9.95
CA LEU A 407 -26.93 31.51 -9.51
C LEU A 407 -28.31 30.84 -9.49
N LEU A 408 -28.64 30.01 -10.48
CA LEU A 408 -29.85 29.18 -10.44
C LEU A 408 -29.87 28.24 -9.22
N MET A 409 -28.73 27.65 -8.85
CA MET A 409 -28.64 26.78 -7.67
C MET A 409 -28.74 27.52 -6.33
N THR A 410 -28.35 28.80 -6.27
CA THR A 410 -28.51 29.64 -5.05
C THR A 410 -29.97 29.92 -4.70
N ARG A 411 -30.88 29.80 -5.68
CA ARG A 411 -32.34 29.91 -5.50
C ARG A 411 -32.96 28.66 -4.87
N SER A 412 -32.18 27.60 -4.61
CA SER A 412 -32.69 26.38 -4.00
C SER A 412 -33.08 26.56 -2.52
N ASN A 413 -34.20 25.95 -2.11
CA ASN A 413 -34.71 26.01 -0.73
C ASN A 413 -33.83 25.30 0.31
N LYS A 414 -32.75 24.61 -0.09
CA LYS A 414 -31.89 23.84 0.82
C LYS A 414 -30.81 24.71 1.45
N ALA A 415 -30.90 24.98 2.76
CA ALA A 415 -29.94 25.79 3.51
C ALA A 415 -28.48 25.29 3.41
N LYS A 416 -28.26 23.97 3.34
CA LYS A 416 -26.93 23.37 3.16
C LYS A 416 -26.26 23.74 1.84
N VAL A 417 -27.04 23.89 0.77
CA VAL A 417 -26.56 24.29 -0.56
C VAL A 417 -26.19 25.78 -0.57
N ARG A 418 -27.03 26.62 0.05
CA ARG A 418 -26.76 28.07 0.18
C ARG A 418 -25.52 28.35 1.04
N THR A 419 -25.37 27.64 2.15
CA THR A 419 -24.21 27.81 3.06
C THR A 419 -22.89 27.32 2.49
N SER A 420 -22.87 26.31 1.63
CA SER A 420 -21.65 25.91 0.91
C SER A 420 -21.17 26.95 -0.12
N LEU A 421 -22.08 27.80 -0.61
CA LEU A 421 -21.77 28.86 -1.58
C LEU A 421 -21.36 30.19 -0.92
N ASN A 422 -21.90 30.52 0.26
CA ASN A 422 -21.74 31.85 0.87
C ASN A 422 -20.49 32.04 1.77
N ARG A 423 -19.72 31.00 2.10
CA ARG A 423 -18.68 31.10 3.15
C ARG A 423 -17.30 31.63 2.73
N ARG A 424 -17.09 32.05 1.47
CA ARG A 424 -15.84 32.76 1.09
C ARG A 424 -15.75 34.19 1.64
N LYS A 425 -16.77 34.70 2.35
CA LYS A 425 -16.67 35.98 3.06
C LYS A 425 -15.87 35.93 4.38
N ASP A 426 -15.60 34.75 4.94
CA ASP A 426 -14.95 34.62 6.27
C ASP A 426 -13.54 34.01 6.25
N THR A 427 -12.91 33.86 5.08
CA THR A 427 -11.49 33.48 4.99
C THR A 427 -10.76 34.51 4.12
N THR A 428 -10.43 35.61 4.80
CA THR A 428 -9.24 36.46 4.63
C THR A 428 -8.41 36.32 3.36
N CYS A 429 -8.27 37.47 2.70
CA CYS A 429 -7.03 37.91 2.08
C CYS A 429 -5.80 37.34 2.78
N VAL A 430 -4.94 36.68 2.01
CA VAL A 430 -3.48 36.86 2.06
C VAL A 430 -3.02 36.94 0.62
#